data_AF-A0A2R4FKF1-F1
#
_entry.id   AF-A0A2R4FKF1-F1
#
_cell.length_a   1.000
_cell.length_b   1.000
_cell.length_c   1.000
_cell.angle_alpha   90.00
_cell.angle_beta   90.00
_cell.angle_gamma   90.00
#
_symmetry.space_group_name_H-M   'P 1'
#
loop_
_entity.id
_entity.type
_entity.pdbx_description
1 polymer ?
#
loop_
_entity_poly.entity_id
_entity_poly.type
_entity_poly.pdbx_seq_one_letter_code
_entity_poly.pdbx_strand_id
1 'polypeptide(L)' 'MYLYYVSFAHMTPAGLSVESFEYRTPLSIRTGEDIDQITKMIRSWGRSDVTVLGFSRLEDSYTVR' A
#
# COMPACT_ATOMS: atom_id res chain seq x y z
N MET A 1 -1.30 8.63 -14.30
CA MET A 1 -1.70 7.73 -13.19
C MET A 1 -0.44 7.44 -12.38
N TYR A 2 -0.50 7.52 -11.05
CA TYR A 2 0.62 7.15 -10.18
C TYR A 2 0.50 5.66 -9.82
N LEU A 3 1.63 4.96 -9.83
CA LEU A 3 1.74 3.59 -9.37
C LEU A 3 2.63 3.55 -8.13
N TYR A 4 2.17 2.85 -7.10
CA TYR A 4 2.89 2.66 -5.85
C TYR A 4 3.00 1.18 -5.53
N TYR A 5 4.15 0.77 -5.00
CA TYR A 5 4.28 -0.48 -4.27
C TYR A 5 4.03 -0.19 -2.79
N VAL A 6 2.94 -0.72 -2.24
CA VAL A 6 2.52 -0.47 -0.86
C VAL A 6 2.83 -1.71 -0.02
N SER A 7 3.50 -1.52 1.11
CA SER A 7 3.78 -2.58 2.08
C SER A 7 3.01 -2.33 3.37
N PHE A 8 2.44 -3.39 3.94
CA PHE A 8 1.68 -3.31 5.19
C PHE A 8 1.90 -4.54 6.07
N ALA A 9 1.80 -4.34 7.37
CA ALA A 9 1.75 -5.42 8.35
C ALA A 9 0.31 -5.65 8.80
N HIS A 10 -0.03 -6.90 9.13
CA HIS A 10 -1.34 -7.28 9.68
C HIS A 10 -1.21 -8.54 10.55
N MET A 11 -2.20 -8.77 11.42
CA MET A 11 -2.22 -9.94 12.29
C MET A 11 -2.94 -11.12 11.64
N THR A 12 -2.33 -12.30 11.75
CA THR A 12 -2.91 -13.59 11.36
C THR A 12 -3.01 -14.51 12.58
N PRO A 13 -3.74 -15.63 12.50
CA PRO A 13 -3.72 -16.65 13.55
C PRO A 13 -2.33 -17.21 13.86
N ALA A 14 -1.39 -17.11 12.91
CA ALA A 14 -0.01 -17.55 13.06
C ALA A 14 0.94 -16.44 13.59
N GLY A 15 0.44 -15.21 13.80
CA GLY A 15 1.22 -14.06 14.23
C GLY A 15 1.26 -12.92 13.20
N LEU A 16 2.21 -12.00 13.38
CA LEU A 16 2.41 -10.85 12.50
C LEU A 16 2.82 -11.30 11.09
N SER A 17 2.14 -10.80 10.07
CA SER A 17 2.47 -11.01 8.66
C SER A 17 2.73 -9.67 7.97
N VAL A 18 3.55 -9.70 6.92
CA VAL A 18 3.86 -8.54 6.07
C VAL A 18 3.52 -8.90 4.64
N GLU A 19 2.75 -8.03 3.99
CA GLU A 19 2.30 -8.19 2.61
C GLU A 19 2.51 -6.89 1.83
N SER A 20 2.51 -7.03 0.50
CA SER A 20 2.67 -5.90 -0.41
C SER A 20 1.80 -6.05 -1.65
N PHE A 21 1.42 -4.92 -2.23
CA PHE A 21 0.60 -4.88 -3.45
C PHE A 21 0.86 -3.62 -4.28
N GLU A 22 0.51 -3.68 -5.56
CA GLU A 22 0.51 -2.53 -6.45
C GLU A 22 -0.77 -1.71 -6.29
N TYR A 23 -0.62 -0.41 -6.05
CA TYR A 23 -1.71 0.55 -5.91
C TYR A 23 -1.63 1.62 -7.00
N ARG A 24 -2.66 1.67 -7.85
CA ARG A 24 -2.80 2.68 -8.92
C ARG A 24 -3.80 3.73 -8.49
N THR A 25 -3.39 5.00 -8.57
CA THR A 25 -4.24 6.14 -8.19
C THR A 25 -4.00 7.34 -9.11
N PRO A 26 -5.02 8.14 -9.43
CA PRO A 26 -4.84 9.37 -10.21
C PRO A 26 -4.06 10.45 -9.44
N LEU A 27 -4.03 10.38 -8.12
CA LEU A 27 -3.37 11.35 -7.23
C LEU A 27 -2.16 10.72 -6.54
N SER A 28 -1.13 11.51 -6.28
CA SER A 28 0.01 11.04 -5.48
C SER A 28 -0.37 10.92 -4.01
N ILE A 29 0.07 9.85 -3.34
CA ILE A 29 -0.02 9.69 -1.89
C ILE A 29 0.86 10.75 -1.22
N ARG A 30 0.29 11.65 -0.42
CA ARG A 30 1.01 12.76 0.24
C ARG A 30 0.63 12.98 1.69
N THR A 31 -0.53 12.47 2.12
CA THR A 31 -1.16 12.86 3.37
C THR A 31 -1.46 11.64 4.24
N GLY A 32 -1.73 11.87 5.53
CA GLY A 32 -2.26 10.85 6.42
C GLY A 32 -3.64 10.33 5.97
N GLU A 33 -4.45 11.16 5.33
CA GLU A 33 -5.76 10.76 4.81
C GLU A 33 -5.64 9.72 3.70
N ASP A 34 -4.66 9.85 2.81
CA ASP A 34 -4.38 8.86 1.78
C ASP A 34 -4.02 7.49 2.40
N ILE A 35 -3.23 7.52 3.47
CA ILE A 35 -2.83 6.32 4.23
C ILE A 35 -4.06 5.68 4.91
N ASP A 36 -4.96 6.48 5.46
CA ASP A 36 -6.20 5.99 6.08
C ASP A 36 -7.12 5.33 5.04
N GLN A 37 -7.23 5.89 3.84
CA GLN A 37 -8.01 5.29 2.74
C GLN A 37 -7.40 3.94 2.30
N ILE A 38 -6.09 3.88 2.13
CA ILE A 38 -5.36 2.64 1.81
C ILE A 38 -5.57 1.61 2.92
N THR A 39 -5.46 2.02 4.18
CA THR A 39 -5.67 1.14 5.34
C THR A 39 -7.10 0.57 5.37
N LYS A 40 -8.12 1.41 5.11
CA LYS A 40 -9.53 0.98 5.01
C LYS A 40 -9.74 -0.03 3.87
N MET A 41 -9.11 0.20 2.71
CA MET A 41 -9.14 -0.73 1.59
C MET A 41 -8.50 -2.08 1.96
N ILE A 42 -7.32 -2.09 2.58
CA ILE A 42 -6.67 -3.34 3.01
C ILE A 42 -7.55 -4.10 4.01
N ARG A 43 -8.21 -3.37 4.93
CA ARG A 43 -9.17 -3.97 5.88
C ARG A 43 -10.38 -4.58 5.18
N SER A 44 -10.85 -4.04 4.06
CA SER A 44 -11.97 -4.61 3.30
C SER A 44 -11.62 -5.94 2.62
N TRP A 45 -10.33 -6.28 2.51
CA TRP A 45 -9.86 -7.60 2.08
C TRP A 45 -9.85 -8.65 3.21
N GLY A 46 -10.33 -8.29 4.40
CA GLY A 46 -10.36 -9.18 5.57
C GLY A 46 -9.09 -9.15 6.41
N ARG A 47 -8.22 -8.15 6.25
CA ARG A 47 -7.02 -7.98 7.09
C ARG A 47 -7.38 -7.20 8.36
N SER A 48 -7.02 -7.71 9.53
CA SER A 48 -7.18 -7.04 10.83
C SER A 48 -5.87 -6.43 11.32
N ASP A 49 -5.95 -5.43 12.20
CA ASP A 49 -4.78 -4.76 12.81
C ASP A 49 -3.74 -4.26 11.79
N VAL A 50 -4.25 -3.74 10.67
CA VAL A 50 -3.45 -3.27 9.55
C VAL A 50 -2.64 -2.03 9.93
N THR A 51 -1.35 -2.07 9.66
CA THR A 51 -0.43 -0.92 9.71
C THR A 51 0.26 -0.78 8.36
N VAL A 52 0.05 0.33 7.67
CA VAL A 52 0.82 0.65 6.45
C VAL A 52 2.25 1.01 6.87
N LEU A 53 3.23 0.28 6.32
CA LEU A 53 4.64 0.46 6.64
C LEU A 53 5.30 1.50 5.73
N GLY A 54 4.86 1.59 4.48
CA GLY A 54 5.40 2.53 3.52
C GLY A 54 4.87 2.29 2.11
N PHE A 55 5.22 3.21 1.23
CA PHE A 55 4.87 3.18 -0.17
C PHE A 55 6.04 3.71 -1.00
N SER A 56 6.38 3.00 -2.07
CA SER A 56 7.42 3.39 -3.02
C SER A 56 6.76 3.69 -4.35
N ARG A 57 6.93 4.91 -4.86
CA ARG A 57 6.43 5.24 -6.20
C ARG A 57 7.22 4.40 -7.22
N LEU A 58 6.50 3.61 -8.00
CA LEU A 58 7.05 2.93 -9.16
C LEU A 58 6.97 3.91 -10.32
N GLU A 59 8.11 4.44 -10.75
CA GLU A 59 8.16 5.11 -12.06
C GLU A 59 8.04 4.05 -13.15
N ASP A 60 7.37 4.36 -14.26
CA ASP A 60 7.39 3.51 -15.45
C ASP A 60 8.84 3.49 -15.97
N SER A 61 9.66 2.59 -15.43
CA SER A 61 11.06 2.50 -15.77
C SER A 61 11.23 1.77 -17.11
N TYR A 62 10.96 2.46 -18.23
CA TYR A 62 11.61 2.18 -19.52
C TYR A 62 11.76 3.48 -20.34
N THR A 63 12.83 4.22 -20.04
CA THR A 63 13.57 4.89 -21.12
C THR A 63 15.05 4.66 -20.83
N VAL A 64 15.54 3.50 -21.27
CA VAL A 64 16.97 3.36 -21.58
C VAL A 64 17.19 4.32 -22.75
N ARG A 65 17.87 5.45 -22.49
CA ARG A 65 18.39 6.31 -23.54
C ARG A 65 19.69 5.73 -24.07
#